data_AF-A0A3L9GJU5-F1
#
_entry.id   AF-A0A3L9GJU5-F1
#
_cell.length_a   1.000
_cell.length_b   1.000
_cell.length_c   1.000
_cell.angle_alpha   90.00
_cell.angle_beta   90.00
_cell.angle_gamma   90.00
#
_symmetry.space_group_name_H-M   'P 1'
#
loop_
_entity.id
_entity.type
_entity.pdbx_description
1 polymer ?
#
loop_
_entity_poly.entity_id
_entity_poly.type
_entity_poly.pdbx_seq_one_letter_code
_entity_poly.pdbx_strand_id
1 'polypeptide(L)'
;LTAKVAQLYGERLDDFPEYICFPTPQRLAAADPQALKALGMPLKRAEALIHLANAALEGTLPMTIPGDVEQAMKTLQTFPGIGRWTANYFALRGWQAKDVFLPDDYLIKQRFPGMTPAQIRRYAERWKPWRSYALLHIWYTEGWQPDEA
;
A
#
# COMPACT_ATOMS: atom_id res chain seq x y z
N LEU A 1 14.37 1.84 -2.88
CA LEU A 1 14.40 0.92 -1.71
C LEU A 1 14.00 -0.50 -2.11
N THR A 2 12.85 -0.72 -2.76
CA THR A 2 12.38 -2.05 -3.17
C THR A 2 13.41 -2.85 -3.98
N ALA A 3 14.11 -2.23 -4.94
CA ALA A 3 15.18 -2.90 -5.70
C ALA A 3 16.30 -3.44 -4.80
N LYS A 4 16.68 -2.71 -3.74
CA LYS A 4 17.70 -3.17 -2.77
C LYS A 4 17.21 -4.38 -1.97
N VAL A 5 15.93 -4.39 -1.59
CA VAL A 5 15.31 -5.53 -0.89
C VAL A 5 15.27 -6.75 -1.79
N ALA A 6 14.84 -6.59 -3.05
CA ALA A 6 14.87 -7.66 -4.04
C ALA A 6 16.30 -8.17 -4.27
N GLN A 7 17.30 -7.30 -4.40
CA GLN A 7 18.68 -7.72 -4.60
C GLN A 7 19.26 -8.52 -3.42
N LEU A 8 18.83 -8.23 -2.19
CA LEU A 8 19.34 -8.90 -0.99
C LEU A 8 18.61 -10.21 -0.67
N TYR A 9 17.30 -10.28 -0.92
CA TYR A 9 16.44 -11.39 -0.50
C TYR A 9 15.73 -12.12 -1.65
N GLY A 10 15.90 -11.67 -2.89
CA GLY A 10 15.37 -12.32 -4.07
C GLY A 10 16.28 -13.43 -4.57
N GLU A 11 15.72 -14.28 -5.44
CA GLU A 11 16.41 -15.39 -6.07
C GLU A 11 16.46 -15.13 -7.58
N ARG A 12 17.63 -15.33 -8.20
CA ARG A 12 17.74 -15.20 -9.67
C ARG A 12 17.11 -16.40 -10.34
N LEU A 13 16.58 -16.18 -11.54
CA LEU A 13 16.11 -17.27 -12.38
C LEU A 13 17.31 -17.97 -13.03
N ASP A 14 17.33 -19.30 -12.99
CA ASP A 14 18.43 -20.11 -13.53
C ASP A 14 18.60 -19.91 -15.04
N ASP A 15 17.47 -19.96 -15.78
CA ASP A 15 17.46 -19.83 -17.24
C ASP A 15 17.49 -18.37 -17.73
N PHE A 16 17.26 -17.41 -16.82
CA PHE A 16 17.20 -15.97 -17.13
C PHE A 16 17.94 -15.13 -16.06
N PRO A 17 19.29 -15.18 -16.01
CA PRO A 17 20.09 -14.60 -14.93
C PRO A 17 19.96 -13.08 -14.74
N GLU A 18 19.47 -12.37 -15.76
CA GLU A 18 19.16 -10.95 -15.73
C GLU A 18 17.92 -10.63 -14.87
N TYR A 19 17.05 -11.61 -14.63
CA TYR A 19 15.88 -11.47 -13.79
C TYR A 19 16.12 -11.95 -12.36
N ILE A 20 15.51 -11.22 -11.43
CA ILE A 20 15.46 -11.57 -10.02
C ILE A 20 14.00 -11.66 -9.59
N CYS A 21 13.61 -12.80 -9.03
CA CYS A 21 12.31 -12.97 -8.41
C CYS A 21 12.16 -12.03 -7.22
N PHE A 22 10.93 -11.58 -7.00
CA PHE A 22 10.62 -10.83 -5.78
C PHE A 22 10.84 -11.74 -4.55
N PRO A 23 11.34 -11.20 -3.42
CA PRO A 23 11.57 -12.00 -2.22
C PRO A 23 10.31 -12.74 -1.76
N THR A 24 10.46 -14.01 -1.41
CA THR A 24 9.37 -14.84 -0.90
C THR A 24 8.99 -14.44 0.53
N PRO A 25 7.76 -14.74 0.98
CA PRO A 25 7.37 -14.53 2.37
C PRO A 25 8.29 -15.25 3.36
N GLN A 26 8.69 -16.50 3.08
CA GLN A 26 9.63 -17.28 3.90
C GLN A 26 10.95 -16.54 4.09
N ARG A 27 11.48 -15.96 3.01
CA ARG A 27 12.76 -15.27 3.04
C ARG A 27 12.70 -13.96 3.80
N LEU A 28 11.60 -13.20 3.68
CA LEU A 28 11.41 -11.95 4.42
C LEU A 28 11.03 -12.19 5.89
N ALA A 29 10.30 -13.26 6.22
CA ALA A 29 9.95 -13.63 7.58
C ALA A 29 11.19 -13.95 8.44
N ALA A 30 12.22 -14.55 7.82
CA ALA A 30 13.50 -14.87 8.46
C ALA A 30 14.55 -13.74 8.36
N ALA A 31 14.21 -12.58 7.81
CA ALA A 31 15.15 -11.48 7.64
C ALA A 31 15.50 -10.81 8.96
N ASP A 32 16.77 -10.43 9.14
CA ASP A 32 17.19 -9.55 10.23
C ASP A 32 16.61 -8.13 10.02
N PRO A 33 15.84 -7.57 10.98
CA PRO A 33 15.36 -6.20 10.93
C PRO A 33 16.46 -5.16 10.70
N GLN A 34 17.67 -5.37 11.24
CA GLN A 34 18.79 -4.43 11.07
C GLN A 34 19.37 -4.47 9.65
N ALA A 35 19.40 -5.64 9.01
CA ALA A 35 19.80 -5.77 7.61
C ALA A 35 18.84 -5.02 6.69
N LEU A 36 17.52 -5.15 6.88
CA LEU A 36 16.52 -4.36 6.15
C LEU A 36 16.66 -2.86 6.41
N LYS A 37 16.89 -2.45 7.67
CA LYS A 37 17.14 -1.04 8.04
C LYS A 37 18.36 -0.48 7.30
N ALA A 38 19.45 -1.24 7.21
CA ALA A 38 20.69 -0.85 6.53
C ALA A 38 20.49 -0.53 5.04
N LEU A 39 19.41 -1.03 4.41
CA LEU A 39 19.06 -0.67 3.02
C LEU A 39 18.57 0.77 2.85
N GLY A 40 18.26 1.46 3.95
CA GLY A 40 17.82 2.86 3.97
C GLY A 40 16.36 3.05 4.35
N MET A 41 15.80 2.20 5.23
CA MET A 41 14.46 2.38 5.78
C MET A 41 14.46 2.44 7.32
N PRO A 42 13.46 3.08 7.96
CA PRO A 42 13.32 3.05 9.42
C PRO A 42 13.14 1.62 9.95
N LEU A 43 13.60 1.36 11.18
CA LEU A 43 13.47 0.03 11.81
C LEU A 43 12.01 -0.46 11.85
N LYS A 44 11.08 0.43 12.21
CA LYS A 44 9.64 0.11 12.23
C LYS A 44 9.10 -0.33 10.85
N ARG A 45 9.70 0.15 9.76
CA ARG A 45 9.34 -0.30 8.40
C ARG A 45 9.93 -1.67 8.09
N ALA A 46 11.14 -1.95 8.54
CA ALA A 46 11.73 -3.28 8.44
C ALA A 46 10.89 -4.33 9.20
N GLU A 47 10.54 -4.03 10.46
CA GLU A 47 9.68 -4.88 11.30
C GLU A 47 8.29 -5.11 10.66
N ALA A 48 7.70 -4.07 10.05
CA ALA A 48 6.43 -4.18 9.35
C ALA A 48 6.49 -5.15 8.15
N LEU A 49 7.59 -5.16 7.39
CA LEU A 49 7.77 -6.10 6.28
C LEU A 49 7.86 -7.55 6.77
N ILE A 50 8.60 -7.78 7.87
CA ILE A 50 8.74 -9.11 8.47
C ILE A 50 7.38 -9.59 9.01
N HIS A 51 6.64 -8.72 9.71
CA HIS A 51 5.30 -9.07 10.18
C HIS A 51 4.34 -9.38 9.02
N LEU A 52 4.35 -8.58 7.95
CA LEU A 52 3.53 -8.83 6.76
C LEU A 52 3.90 -10.17 6.09
N ALA A 53 5.18 -10.52 6.08
CA ALA A 53 5.65 -11.80 5.56
C ALA A 53 5.12 -12.98 6.39
N ASN A 54 5.16 -12.88 7.72
CA ASN A 54 4.53 -13.88 8.60
C ASN A 54 3.01 -13.97 8.37
N ALA A 55 2.33 -12.84 8.21
CA ALA A 55 0.90 -12.84 7.92
C ALA A 55 0.54 -13.54 6.61
N ALA A 56 1.40 -13.44 5.59
CA ALA A 56 1.24 -14.19 4.35
C ALA A 56 1.46 -15.70 4.53
N LEU A 57 2.40 -16.12 5.38
CA LEU A 57 2.64 -17.53 5.70
C LEU A 57 1.51 -18.15 6.53
N GLU A 58 0.95 -17.39 7.47
CA GLU A 58 -0.13 -17.81 8.35
C GLU A 58 -1.51 -17.75 7.68
N GLY A 59 -1.62 -17.15 6.49
CA GLY A 59 -2.89 -16.93 5.81
C GLY A 59 -3.76 -15.83 6.43
N THR A 60 -3.20 -15.00 7.32
CA THR A 60 -3.91 -13.88 7.95
C THR A 60 -3.92 -12.62 7.08
N LEU A 61 -3.08 -12.57 6.04
CA LEU A 61 -3.16 -11.57 4.97
C LEU A 61 -4.06 -12.06 3.83
N PRO A 62 -5.21 -11.39 3.54
CA PRO A 62 -6.02 -11.76 2.38
C PRO A 62 -5.24 -11.57 1.07
N MET A 63 -5.05 -12.65 0.32
CA MET A 63 -4.34 -12.64 -0.96
C MET A 63 -5.24 -12.24 -2.14
N THR A 64 -6.55 -12.22 -1.92
CA THR A 64 -7.57 -11.79 -2.89
C THR A 64 -8.55 -10.83 -2.21
N ILE A 65 -9.39 -10.15 -3.00
CA ILE A 65 -10.36 -9.19 -2.45
C ILE A 65 -11.33 -9.89 -1.49
N PRO A 66 -11.45 -9.43 -0.24
CA PRO A 66 -12.42 -9.96 0.70
C PRO A 66 -13.82 -9.42 0.39
N GLY A 67 -14.87 -10.12 0.84
CA GLY A 67 -16.26 -9.69 0.67
C GLY A 67 -16.57 -8.35 1.36
N ASP A 68 -15.91 -8.08 2.50
CA ASP A 68 -15.98 -6.80 3.21
C ASP A 68 -14.58 -6.14 3.22
N VAL A 69 -14.36 -5.24 2.26
CA VAL A 69 -13.10 -4.52 2.09
C VAL A 69 -12.84 -3.55 3.24
N GLU A 70 -13.87 -2.90 3.78
CA GLU A 70 -13.69 -1.93 4.86
C GLU A 70 -13.27 -2.63 6.15
N GLN A 71 -13.91 -3.74 6.49
CA GLN A 71 -13.54 -4.53 7.66
C GLN A 71 -12.14 -5.13 7.50
N ALA A 72 -11.78 -5.63 6.32
CA ALA A 72 -10.43 -6.15 6.08
C ALA A 72 -9.35 -5.06 6.16
N MET A 73 -9.60 -3.84 5.66
CA MET A 73 -8.68 -2.71 5.84
C MET A 73 -8.53 -2.29 7.31
N LYS A 74 -9.60 -2.39 8.12
CA LYS A 74 -9.50 -2.16 9.58
C LYS A 74 -8.60 -3.20 10.24
N THR A 75 -8.72 -4.47 9.85
CA THR A 75 -7.82 -5.54 10.33
C THR A 75 -6.38 -5.27 9.90
N LEU A 76 -6.12 -4.89 8.63
CA LEU A 76 -4.76 -4.54 8.19
C LEU A 76 -4.12 -3.42 9.01
N GLN A 77 -4.92 -2.46 9.50
CA GLN A 77 -4.41 -1.35 10.32
C GLN A 77 -4.02 -1.77 11.74
N THR A 78 -4.34 -2.99 12.19
CA THR A 78 -3.82 -3.51 13.45
C THR A 78 -2.39 -4.04 13.31
N PHE A 79 -1.91 -4.25 12.07
CA PHE A 79 -0.56 -4.73 11.83
C PHE A 79 0.45 -3.60 12.11
N PRO A 80 1.58 -3.90 12.79
CA PRO A 80 2.60 -2.90 13.07
C PRO A 80 3.10 -2.25 11.78
N GLY A 81 3.11 -0.92 11.76
CA GLY A 81 3.61 -0.12 10.62
C GLY A 81 2.65 -0.01 9.43
N ILE A 82 1.43 -0.55 9.51
CA ILE A 82 0.38 -0.35 8.50
C ILE A 82 -0.64 0.67 9.01
N GLY A 83 -0.53 1.90 8.51
CA GLY A 83 -1.52 2.96 8.76
C GLY A 83 -2.62 3.01 7.70
N ARG A 84 -3.58 3.94 7.89
CA ARG A 84 -4.73 4.15 6.98
C ARG A 84 -4.34 4.28 5.51
N TRP A 85 -3.32 5.09 5.21
CA TRP A 85 -2.85 5.28 3.83
C TRP A 85 -2.35 3.94 3.22
N THR A 86 -1.54 3.19 3.97
CA THR A 86 -0.97 1.92 3.50
C THR A 86 -2.07 0.87 3.27
N ALA A 87 -3.03 0.75 4.18
CA ALA A 87 -4.15 -0.19 4.04
C ALA A 87 -5.04 0.17 2.83
N ASN A 88 -5.35 1.46 2.64
CA ASN A 88 -6.14 1.91 1.49
C ASN A 88 -5.41 1.66 0.17
N TYR A 89 -4.11 1.99 0.10
CA TYR A 89 -3.33 1.76 -1.12
C TYR A 89 -3.15 0.27 -1.43
N PHE A 90 -2.97 -0.56 -0.39
CA PHE A 90 -2.94 -2.01 -0.52
C PHE A 90 -4.28 -2.56 -1.03
N ALA A 91 -5.42 -2.13 -0.47
CA ALA A 91 -6.73 -2.55 -0.97
C ALA A 91 -6.92 -2.15 -2.44
N LEU A 92 -6.51 -0.94 -2.83
CA LEU A 92 -6.60 -0.48 -4.22
C LEU A 92 -5.72 -1.29 -5.17
N ARG A 93 -4.47 -1.57 -4.82
CA ARG A 93 -3.50 -2.23 -5.73
C ARG A 93 -3.48 -3.75 -5.59
N GLY A 94 -3.41 -4.25 -4.35
CA GLY A 94 -3.30 -5.67 -4.00
C GLY A 94 -4.62 -6.43 -4.10
N TRP A 95 -5.75 -5.80 -3.74
CA TRP A 95 -7.08 -6.40 -3.91
C TRP A 95 -7.86 -5.87 -5.10
N GLN A 96 -7.32 -4.87 -5.81
CA GLN A 96 -8.03 -4.19 -6.90
C GLN A 96 -9.39 -3.66 -6.45
N ALA A 97 -9.54 -3.26 -5.18
CA ALA A 97 -10.79 -2.71 -4.66
C ALA A 97 -11.15 -1.44 -5.43
N LYS A 98 -12.38 -1.38 -5.96
CA LYS A 98 -12.79 -0.35 -6.94
C LYS A 98 -13.28 0.95 -6.30
N ASP A 99 -13.58 0.92 -5.01
CA ASP A 99 -14.21 2.04 -4.29
C ASP A 99 -13.42 2.49 -3.04
N VAL A 100 -12.10 2.64 -3.17
CA VAL A 100 -11.21 3.11 -2.09
C VAL A 100 -10.59 4.44 -2.49
N PHE A 101 -10.53 5.39 -1.55
CA PHE A 101 -9.88 6.70 -1.76
C PHE A 101 -8.74 6.90 -0.78
N LEU A 102 -7.77 7.74 -1.14
CA LEU A 102 -6.57 8.02 -0.33
C LEU A 102 -6.54 9.49 0.12
N PRO A 103 -7.40 9.91 1.08
CA PRO A 103 -7.47 11.30 1.51
C PRO A 103 -6.21 11.81 2.23
N ASP A 104 -5.36 10.92 2.73
CA ASP A 104 -4.09 11.26 3.40
C ASP A 104 -2.90 11.34 2.45
N ASP A 105 -3.10 10.94 1.20
CA ASP A 105 -2.03 10.88 0.21
C ASP A 105 -1.43 12.26 -0.04
N TYR A 106 -0.11 12.27 -0.24
CA TYR A 106 0.64 13.50 -0.41
C TYR A 106 0.16 14.29 -1.63
N LEU A 107 0.01 13.63 -2.78
CA LEU A 107 -0.41 14.28 -4.01
C LEU A 107 -1.90 14.64 -3.97
N ILE A 108 -2.73 13.81 -3.33
CA ILE A 108 -4.15 14.15 -3.12
C ILE A 108 -4.31 15.40 -2.26
N LYS A 109 -3.58 15.54 -1.15
CA LYS A 109 -3.66 16.78 -0.35
C LYS A 109 -3.27 18.03 -1.16
N GLN A 110 -2.34 17.91 -2.11
CA GLN A 110 -2.01 19.00 -3.02
C GLN A 110 -3.13 19.29 -4.04
N ARG A 111 -3.87 18.27 -4.48
CA ARG A 111 -5.01 18.39 -5.41
C ARG A 111 -6.28 18.95 -4.74
N PHE A 112 -6.33 18.97 -3.42
CA PHE A 112 -7.42 19.55 -2.63
C PHE A 112 -6.87 20.63 -1.68
N PRO A 113 -6.38 21.76 -2.22
CA PRO A 113 -5.70 22.78 -1.42
C PRO A 113 -6.59 23.30 -0.29
N GLY A 114 -6.04 23.36 0.93
CA GLY A 114 -6.74 23.85 2.12
C GLY A 114 -7.74 22.87 2.74
N MET A 115 -8.02 21.71 2.12
CA MET A 115 -8.91 20.72 2.69
C MET A 115 -8.18 19.74 3.62
N THR A 116 -8.77 19.47 4.77
CA THR A 116 -8.37 18.38 5.67
C THR A 116 -8.69 17.01 5.05
N PRO A 117 -8.00 15.92 5.47
CA PRO A 117 -8.34 14.57 5.01
C PRO A 117 -9.81 14.18 5.24
N ALA A 118 -10.46 14.70 6.28
CA ALA A 118 -11.87 14.46 6.53
C ALA A 118 -12.78 15.15 5.49
N GLN A 119 -12.45 16.39 5.11
CA GLN A 119 -13.16 17.11 4.04
C GLN A 119 -12.97 16.42 2.69
N ILE A 120 -11.74 16.00 2.36
CA ILE A 120 -11.45 15.24 1.14
C ILE A 120 -12.26 13.93 1.10
N ARG A 121 -12.34 13.21 2.23
CA ARG A 121 -13.11 11.97 2.33
C ARG A 121 -14.60 12.20 2.04
N ARG A 122 -15.19 13.28 2.57
CA ARG A 122 -16.58 13.67 2.30
C ARG A 122 -16.78 14.08 0.84
N TYR A 123 -15.86 14.86 0.28
CA TYR A 123 -15.92 15.26 -1.13
C TYR A 123 -15.93 14.05 -2.06
N ALA A 124 -15.05 13.07 -1.79
CA ALA A 124 -14.88 11.88 -2.62
C ALA A 124 -16.10 10.94 -2.65
N GLU A 125 -17.08 11.11 -1.75
CA GLU A 125 -18.29 10.28 -1.76
C GLU A 125 -19.11 10.41 -3.05
N ARG A 126 -18.99 11.54 -3.77
CA ARG A 126 -19.65 11.77 -5.07
C ARG A 126 -19.24 10.78 -6.16
N TRP A 127 -18.10 10.09 -5.98
CA TRP A 127 -17.58 9.12 -6.95
C TRP A 127 -17.84 7.67 -6.57
N LYS A 128 -18.62 7.39 -5.51
CA LYS A 128 -19.05 6.01 -5.23
C LYS A 128 -19.84 5.45 -6.42
N PRO A 129 -19.67 4.17 -6.81
CA PRO A 129 -18.81 3.14 -6.21
C PRO A 129 -17.44 2.99 -6.89
N TRP A 130 -16.90 4.06 -7.47
CA TRP A 130 -15.70 4.07 -8.31
C TRP A 130 -14.60 5.00 -7.79
N ARG A 131 -14.52 5.22 -6.47
CA ARG A 131 -13.53 6.13 -5.86
C ARG A 131 -12.09 5.79 -6.22
N SER A 132 -11.75 4.52 -6.44
CA SER A 132 -10.38 4.14 -6.86
C SER A 132 -10.06 4.64 -8.26
N TYR A 133 -11.04 4.65 -9.18
CA TYR A 133 -10.83 5.21 -10.51
C TYR A 133 -10.73 6.74 -10.46
N ALA A 134 -11.62 7.39 -9.71
CA ALA A 134 -11.55 8.84 -9.51
C ALA A 134 -10.20 9.27 -8.93
N LEU A 135 -9.67 8.52 -7.96
CA LEU A 135 -8.33 8.75 -7.39
C LEU A 135 -7.25 8.78 -8.48
N LEU A 136 -7.23 7.75 -9.35
CA LEU A 136 -6.26 7.68 -10.45
C LEU A 136 -6.42 8.86 -11.39
N HIS A 137 -7.66 9.21 -11.78
CA HIS A 137 -7.89 10.38 -12.63
C HIS A 137 -7.36 11.68 -12.01
N ILE A 138 -7.55 11.89 -10.71
CA ILE A 138 -7.05 13.10 -10.01
C ILE A 138 -5.52 13.13 -9.98
N TRP A 139 -4.86 12.00 -9.73
CA TRP A 139 -3.40 11.91 -9.77
C TRP A 139 -2.85 12.32 -11.14
N TYR A 140 -3.46 11.84 -12.22
CA TYR A 140 -2.99 12.05 -13.59
C TYR A 140 -3.56 13.29 -14.29
N THR A 141 -4.31 14.13 -13.59
CA THR A 141 -4.80 15.41 -14.14
C THR A 141 -3.99 16.55 -13.53
N GLU A 142 -2.98 17.02 -14.27
CA GLU A 142 -2.22 18.22 -13.92
C GLU A 142 -3.15 19.44 -13.98
N GLY A 143 -3.35 20.12 -12.84
CA GLY A 143 -4.27 21.26 -12.73
C GLY A 143 -5.70 20.92 -12.29
N TRP A 144 -5.98 19.66 -11.91
CA TRP A 144 -7.27 19.34 -11.27
C TRP A 144 -7.41 20.06 -9.92
N GLN A 145 -8.61 20.60 -9.68
CA GLN A 145 -9.03 21.25 -8.44
C GLN A 145 -10.47 20.84 -8.10
N PRO A 146 -10.87 20.82 -6.82
CA PRO A 146 -12.25 20.53 -6.44
C PRO A 146 -13.18 21.65 -6.93
N ASP A 147 -14.41 21.29 -7.30
CA ASP A 147 -15.48 22.25 -7.59
C ASP A 147 -15.85 23.00 -6.30
N GLU A 148 -16.11 24.31 -6.43
CA GLU A 148 -16.71 25.10 -5.36
C GLU A 148 -18.16 24.65 -5.13
N ALA A 149 -18.59 24.72 -3.87
CA ALA A 149 -19.93 24.28 -3.46
C ALA A 149 -21.02 25.27 -3.85
#